data_AF-A0A267DK70-F1
#
_entry.id   AF-A0A267DK70-F1
#
_cell.length_a   1.000
_cell.length_b   1.000
_cell.length_c   1.000
_cell.angle_alpha   90.00
_cell.angle_beta   90.00
_cell.angle_gamma   90.00
#
_symmetry.space_group_name_H-M   'P 1'
#
loop_
_entity.id
_entity.type
_entity.pdbx_description
1 polymer ?
#
loop_
_entity_poly.entity_id
_entity_poly.type
_entity_poly.pdbx_seq_one_letter_code
_entity_poly.pdbx_strand_id
1 'polypeptide(L)'
;MITPSGRFKVNSRLCLSISDFHPDTWNPAWCVSTILTGLLSFMLENTPTFGSLQTSDADKRRLAAQSTEFNLRDDRFRELFQNWLRNCSRKYPMLSSSSSS
;
A
#
# COMPACT_ATOMS: atom_id res chain seq x y z
N MET A 1 -5.96 0.63 -2.58
CA MET A 1 -5.05 -0.11 -1.67
C MET A 1 -5.52 -1.55 -1.55
N ILE A 2 -4.60 -2.52 -1.59
CA ILE A 2 -4.94 -3.96 -1.47
C ILE A 2 -4.57 -4.45 -0.07
N THR A 3 -3.32 -4.26 0.34
CA THR A 3 -2.85 -4.59 1.69
C THR A 3 -3.54 -3.71 2.75
N PRO A 4 -4.10 -4.29 3.83
CA PRO A 4 -4.65 -3.52 4.93
C PRO A 4 -3.60 -2.63 5.61
N SER A 5 -3.85 -1.32 5.66
CA SER A 5 -2.89 -0.33 6.22
C SER A 5 -3.41 0.47 7.40
N GLY A 6 -4.72 0.44 7.67
CA GLY A 6 -5.38 1.27 8.68
C GLY A 6 -5.61 2.73 8.23
N ARG A 7 -5.08 3.15 7.08
CA ARG A 7 -5.25 4.51 6.55
C ARG A 7 -6.34 4.61 5.48
N PHE A 8 -6.41 3.61 4.60
CA PHE A 8 -7.33 3.57 3.48
C PHE A 8 -8.07 2.22 3.47
N LYS A 9 -9.36 2.27 3.13
CA LYS A 9 -10.18 1.09 2.93
C LYS A 9 -9.63 0.29 1.75
N VAL A 10 -9.47 -1.02 1.96
CA VAL A 10 -9.01 -1.92 0.90
C VAL A 10 -10.03 -1.99 -0.23
N ASN A 11 -9.55 -2.21 -1.46
CA ASN A 11 -10.37 -2.42 -2.66
C ASN A 11 -11.44 -1.33 -2.89
N SER A 12 -11.14 -0.11 -2.46
CA SER A 12 -12.05 1.03 -2.56
C SER A 12 -11.37 2.16 -3.32
N ARG A 13 -12.18 2.93 -4.07
CA ARG A 13 -11.73 4.17 -4.70
C ARG A 13 -11.32 5.17 -3.62
N LEU A 14 -10.31 5.99 -3.91
CA LEU A 14 -9.80 7.03 -3.03
C LEU A 14 -9.97 8.38 -3.72
N CYS A 15 -10.55 9.35 -3.01
CA CYS A 15 -10.67 10.72 -3.50
C CYS A 15 -9.43 11.51 -3.06
N LEU A 16 -8.52 11.78 -3.99
CA LEU A 16 -7.28 12.53 -3.74
C LEU A 16 -7.15 13.62 -4.81
N SER A 17 -6.45 14.72 -4.53
CA SER A 17 -6.22 15.78 -5.54
C SER A 17 -5.52 15.29 -6.82
N ILE A 18 -4.90 14.11 -6.73
CA ILE A 18 -4.28 13.34 -7.80
C ILE A 18 -5.19 12.23 -8.37
N SER A 19 -6.50 12.38 -8.31
CA SER A 19 -7.45 11.37 -8.80
C SER A 19 -8.54 12.02 -9.64
N ASP A 20 -9.26 11.18 -10.38
CA ASP A 20 -10.35 11.60 -11.27
C ASP A 20 -11.59 12.15 -10.53
N PHE A 21 -11.60 12.10 -9.19
CA PHE A 21 -12.58 12.83 -8.38
C PHE A 21 -12.43 14.36 -8.49
N HIS A 22 -11.26 14.85 -8.90
CA HIS A 22 -10.97 16.27 -9.04
C HIS A 22 -10.44 16.57 -10.46
N PRO A 23 -11.33 16.66 -11.47
CA PRO A 23 -10.93 16.90 -12.85
C PRO A 23 -10.19 18.23 -13.03
N ASP A 24 -10.51 19.24 -12.22
CA ASP A 24 -9.89 20.58 -12.29
C ASP A 24 -8.44 20.59 -11.79
N THR A 25 -8.06 19.64 -10.92
CA THR A 25 -6.69 19.54 -10.38
C THR A 25 -5.89 18.40 -10.98
N TRP A 26 -6.53 17.56 -11.82
CA TRP A 26 -5.88 16.44 -12.47
C TRP A 26 -5.04 16.89 -13.66
N ASN A 27 -3.77 16.48 -13.70
CA ASN A 27 -2.87 16.81 -14.80
C ASN A 27 -2.46 15.53 -15.58
N PRO A 28 -2.82 15.40 -16.86
CA PRO A 28 -2.47 14.22 -17.66
C PRO A 28 -0.96 14.09 -17.93
N ALA A 29 -0.17 15.15 -17.70
CA ALA A 29 1.29 15.10 -17.81
C ALA A 29 1.96 14.45 -16.58
N TRP A 30 1.21 14.14 -15.51
CA TRP A 30 1.79 13.46 -14.36
C TRP A 30 2.16 12.01 -14.68
N CYS A 31 3.44 11.71 -14.53
CA CYS A 31 3.94 10.35 -14.59
C CYS A 31 3.42 9.51 -13.42
N VAL A 32 3.41 8.19 -13.60
CA VAL A 32 3.06 7.23 -12.54
C VAL A 32 3.89 7.44 -11.28
N SER A 33 5.17 7.79 -11.40
CA SER A 33 6.05 8.11 -10.25
C SER A 33 5.50 9.26 -9.42
N THR A 34 5.10 10.37 -10.05
CA THR A 34 4.51 11.54 -9.38
C THR A 34 3.22 11.18 -8.66
N ILE A 35 2.35 10.38 -9.29
CA ILE A 35 1.10 9.91 -8.69
C ILE A 35 1.38 9.04 -7.45
N LEU A 36 2.33 8.10 -7.55
CA LEU A 36 2.73 7.25 -6.42
C LEU A 36 3.33 8.07 -5.26
N THR A 37 4.13 9.09 -5.56
CA THR A 37 4.66 10.03 -4.56
C THR A 37 3.52 10.82 -3.89
N GLY A 38 2.57 11.34 -4.66
CA GLY A 38 1.41 12.04 -4.10
C GLY A 38 0.55 11.14 -3.21
N LEU A 39 0.31 9.89 -3.63
CA LEU A 39 -0.40 8.90 -2.81
C LEU A 39 0.33 8.63 -1.48
N LEU A 40 1.66 8.54 -1.50
CA LEU A 40 2.46 8.39 -0.28
C LEU A 40 2.30 9.59 0.65
N SER A 41 2.33 10.82 0.12
CA SER A 41 2.09 12.03 0.93
C SER A 41 0.72 11.96 1.64
N PHE A 42 -0.34 11.62 0.91
CA PHE A 42 -1.67 11.44 1.50
C PHE A 42 -1.77 10.29 2.51
N MET A 43 -0.93 9.25 2.36
CA MET A 43 -0.87 8.13 3.29
C MET A 43 -0.29 8.53 4.65
N LEU A 44 0.57 9.56 4.69
CA LEU A 44 1.19 10.08 5.90
C LEU A 44 0.34 11.15 6.60
N GLU A 45 -0.63 11.73 5.89
CA GLU A 45 -1.59 12.68 6.45
C GLU A 45 -2.77 11.98 7.16
N ASN A 46 -3.43 12.70 8.06
CA ASN A 46 -4.66 12.24 8.74
C ASN A 46 -5.94 12.89 8.17
N THR A 47 -5.83 13.64 7.08
CA THR A 47 -6.96 14.33 6.45
C THR A 47 -8.03 13.33 6.02
N PRO A 48 -9.28 13.47 6.49
CA PRO A 48 -10.39 12.62 6.06
C PRO A 48 -10.65 12.80 4.57
N THR A 49 -10.84 11.68 3.87
CA THR A 49 -11.26 11.68 2.47
C THR A 49 -12.12 10.43 2.16
N PHE A 50 -12.78 10.39 1.00
CA PHE A 50 -13.49 9.22 0.55
C PHE A 50 -12.54 8.01 0.49
N GLY A 51 -12.96 6.91 1.11
CA GLY A 51 -12.15 5.69 1.23
C GLY A 51 -11.07 5.75 2.32
N SER A 52 -10.98 6.81 3.13
CA SER A 52 -10.14 6.83 4.32
C SER A 52 -10.72 6.02 5.48
N LEU A 53 -9.85 5.60 6.39
CA LEU A 53 -10.20 5.00 7.68
C LEU A 53 -9.60 5.85 8.81
N GLN A 54 -10.27 5.88 9.95
CA GLN A 54 -9.71 6.36 11.21
C GLN A 54 -9.44 5.15 12.10
N THR A 55 -8.15 4.87 12.35
CA THR A 55 -7.71 3.81 13.27
C THR A 55 -6.66 4.35 14.21
N SER A 56 -6.45 3.65 15.33
CA SER A 56 -5.37 3.99 16.26
C SER A 56 -3.99 3.76 15.63
N ASP A 57 -2.97 4.43 16.15
CA ASP A 57 -1.59 4.14 15.74
C ASP A 57 -1.14 2.73 16.15
N ALA A 58 -1.72 2.17 17.21
CA ALA A 58 -1.51 0.79 17.59
C ALA A 58 -2.02 -0.17 16.50
N ASP A 59 -3.19 0.09 15.94
CA ASP A 59 -3.73 -0.69 14.81
C ASP A 59 -2.87 -0.56 13.57
N LYS A 60 -2.42 0.65 13.21
CA LYS A 60 -1.53 0.87 12.07
C LYS A 60 -0.23 0.08 12.23
N ARG A 61 0.39 0.10 13.42
CA ARG A 61 1.61 -0.68 13.73
C ARG A 61 1.36 -2.19 13.64
N ARG A 62 0.23 -2.67 14.16
CA ARG A 62 -0.16 -4.09 14.07
C ARG A 62 -0.34 -4.53 12.61
N LEU A 63 -1.05 -3.73 11.81
CA LEU A 63 -1.26 -4.00 10.39
C LEU A 63 0.05 -3.95 9.59
N ALA A 64 0.94 -3.01 9.91
CA ALA A 64 2.27 -2.95 9.31
C ALA A 64 3.07 -4.24 9.59
N ALA A 65 3.05 -4.76 10.82
CA ALA A 65 3.71 -6.03 11.15
C ALA A 65 3.13 -7.23 10.41
N GLN A 66 1.81 -7.22 10.14
CA GLN A 66 1.11 -8.30 9.42
C GLN A 66 1.19 -8.17 7.89
N SER A 67 1.56 -6.99 7.37
CA SER A 67 1.49 -6.66 5.94
C SER A 67 2.38 -7.54 5.06
N THR A 68 3.57 -7.91 5.55
CA THR A 68 4.49 -8.78 4.81
C THR A 68 3.89 -10.15 4.56
N GLU A 69 3.41 -10.82 5.62
CA GLU A 69 2.78 -12.13 5.53
C GLU A 69 1.52 -12.08 4.65
N PHE A 70 0.71 -11.03 4.78
CA PHE A 70 -0.45 -10.82 3.93
C PHE A 70 -0.07 -10.77 2.44
N ASN A 71 0.97 -10.01 2.08
CA ASN A 71 1.41 -9.86 0.70
C ASN A 71 2.04 -11.15 0.14
N LEU A 72 2.71 -11.94 0.98
CA LEU A 72 3.33 -13.20 0.55
C LEU A 72 2.32 -14.30 0.23
N ARG A 73 1.10 -14.20 0.76
CA ARG A 73 0.00 -15.10 0.43
C ARG A 73 -0.67 -14.78 -0.91
N ASP A 74 -0.37 -13.63 -1.51
CA ASP A 74 -0.93 -13.21 -2.81
C ASP A 74 0.01 -13.62 -3.95
N ASP A 75 -0.43 -14.54 -4.80
CA ASP A 75 0.29 -15.03 -5.98
C ASP A 75 0.72 -13.89 -6.90
N ARG A 76 -0.16 -12.91 -7.12
CA ARG A 76 0.10 -11.78 -8.01
C ARG A 76 1.19 -10.88 -7.44
N PHE A 77 1.18 -10.67 -6.12
CA PHE A 77 2.25 -9.90 -5.47
C PHE A 77 3.60 -10.60 -5.64
N ARG A 78 3.63 -11.92 -5.44
CA ARG A 78 4.87 -12.71 -5.59
C ARG A 78 5.39 -12.69 -7.03
N GLU A 79 4.48 -12.78 -8.00
CA GLU A 79 4.81 -12.74 -9.42
C GLU A 79 5.40 -11.37 -9.84
N LEU A 80 4.77 -10.27 -9.42
CA LEU A 80 5.11 -8.92 -9.88
C LEU A 80 6.30 -8.30 -9.12
N PHE A 81 6.50 -8.64 -7.85
CA PHE A 81 7.49 -7.99 -6.98
C PHE A 81 8.66 -8.90 -6.59
N GLN A 82 9.11 -9.76 -7.52
CA GLN A 82 10.21 -10.72 -7.28
C GLN A 82 11.50 -10.07 -6.77
N ASN A 83 11.87 -8.89 -7.29
CA ASN A 83 13.06 -8.16 -6.84
C ASN A 83 12.93 -7.73 -5.37
N TRP A 84 11.72 -7.32 -4.96
CA TRP A 84 11.45 -7.01 -3.56
C TRP A 84 11.57 -8.27 -2.69
N LEU A 85 11.03 -9.42 -3.13
CA LEU A 85 11.15 -10.68 -2.41
C LEU A 85 12.61 -11.11 -2.20
N ARG A 86 13.45 -11.02 -3.24
CA ARG A 86 14.90 -11.31 -3.15
C ARG A 86 15.58 -10.44 -2.09
N ASN A 87 15.23 -9.16 -2.04
CA ASN A 87 15.78 -8.21 -1.07
C ASN A 87 15.20 -8.42 0.35
N CYS A 88 13.93 -8.81 0.46
CA CYS A 88 13.29 -9.12 1.74
C CYS A 88 13.85 -10.39 2.38
N SER A 89 14.15 -11.44 1.61
CA SER A 89 14.78 -12.66 2.15
C SER A 89 16.12 -12.37 2.83
N ARG A 90 16.85 -11.35 2.38
CA ARG A 90 18.09 -10.87 3.01
C ARG A 90 17.84 -10.14 4.33
N LYS A 91 16.70 -9.46 4.45
CA LYS A 91 16.35 -8.60 5.60
C LYS A 91 15.51 -9.33 6.66
N TYR A 92 14.77 -10.36 6.25
CA TYR A 92 13.89 -11.19 7.07
C TYR A 92 14.07 -12.68 6.70
N PRO A 93 15.11 -13.34 7.24
CA PRO A 93 15.46 -14.73 6.88
C PRO A 93 14.34 -15.74 7.12
N MET A 94 13.47 -15.47 8.09
CA MET A 94 12.29 -16.27 8.46
C MET A 94 11.31 -16.51 7.29
N LEU A 95 11.33 -15.67 6.25
CA LEU A 95 10.48 -15.80 5.07
C LEU A 95 11.01 -16.83 4.05
N SER A 96 12.28 -17.23 4.16
CA SER A 96 12.89 -18.22 3.25
C SER A 96 12.43 -19.65 3.52
N SER A 97 11.89 -19.92 4.72
CA SER A 97 11.58 -21.26 5.23
C SER A 97 10.15 -21.75 4.93
N SER A 98 9.29 -20.96 4.28
CA SER A 98 7.88 -21.28 4.07
C SER A 98 7.54 -21.89 2.70
N SER A 99 8.54 -22.29 1.90
CA SER A 99 8.33 -22.88 0.56
C SER A 99 8.36 -24.41 0.54
N SER A 100 8.06 -25.07 1.67
CA SER A 100 7.99 -26.53 1.75
C SER A 100 6.74 -26.96 2.51
N SER A 101 5.61 -27.07 1.82
CA SER A 101 4.47 -27.96 2.15
C SER A 101 3.62 -28.14 0.90
#